data_AF-A0A4R3UMK1-F1
#
_entry.id   AF-A0A4R3UMK1-F1
#
_cell.length_a   1.000
_cell.length_b   1.000
_cell.length_c   1.000
_cell.angle_alpha   90.00
_cell.angle_beta   90.00
_cell.angle_gamma   90.00
#
_symmetry.space_group_name_H-M   'P 1'
#
loop_
_entity.id
_entity.type
_entity.pdbx_description
1 polymer ?
#
loop_
_entity_poly.entity_id
_entity_poly.type
_entity_poly.pdbx_seq_one_letter_code
_entity_poly.pdbx_strand_id
1 'polypeptide(L)'
;MTATATFNFDSSYTFHYDTPRPVPIREAIESLIGIEKLLATLPKVTKKLIGFDDFTVEIVIEDVHTGSLWERIGVRYVFGSEEKMNEFIDRVKTIMPPSALVPVLVASVLAYGGYLLTRPSPGPTVTVGDITNSIVVVGNGTQTITSDVAEAVITGIRNKKEIAGATIETLRPAMNQPGSSLKIYGGSAQDSEVQFEVPATEVKKIPKEMPHTRIEETADLKHVIVDVRAIDLDNPEKGWEGRIEGLTGRIKIEFEDDIDLEEVANRRKFNADVVLTSRYRGSESEPRPHSMLIEKIY
;
A
#
# COMPACT_ATOMS: atom_id res chain seq x y z
N MET A 1 -0.32 44.63 -6.53
CA MET A 1 -0.23 43.16 -6.39
C MET A 1 -1.55 42.70 -5.81
N THR A 2 -2.47 42.23 -6.64
CA THR A 2 -3.74 41.66 -6.21
C THR A 2 -3.45 40.31 -5.56
N ALA A 3 -3.86 40.14 -4.29
CA ALA A 3 -3.83 38.83 -3.66
C ALA A 3 -4.75 37.90 -4.45
N THR A 4 -4.19 36.91 -5.14
CA THR A 4 -4.98 35.86 -5.77
C THR A 4 -5.67 35.09 -4.65
N ALA A 5 -7.01 35.11 -4.62
CA ALA A 5 -7.76 34.30 -3.68
C ALA A 5 -7.33 32.84 -3.83
N THR A 6 -6.88 32.23 -2.73
CA THR A 6 -6.47 30.82 -2.72
C THR A 6 -7.64 30.03 -2.16
N PHE A 7 -8.19 29.10 -2.95
CA PHE A 7 -9.32 28.27 -2.56
C PHE A 7 -8.78 26.96 -1.99
N ASN A 8 -9.05 26.68 -0.72
CA ASN A 8 -8.41 25.59 0.01
C ASN A 8 -9.44 24.71 0.73
N PHE A 9 -9.25 23.40 0.66
CA PHE A 9 -9.83 22.45 1.59
C PHE A 9 -8.73 22.01 2.57
N ASP A 10 -8.79 22.53 3.79
CA ASP A 10 -7.82 22.30 4.85
C ASP A 10 -8.29 21.20 5.79
N SER A 11 -7.35 20.39 6.27
CA SER A 11 -7.61 19.43 7.32
C SER A 11 -6.36 19.19 8.17
N SER A 12 -6.55 19.04 9.48
CA SER A 12 -5.46 18.79 10.44
C SER A 12 -5.64 17.43 11.09
N TYR A 13 -4.53 16.72 11.30
CA TYR A 13 -4.49 15.38 11.84
C TYR A 13 -3.38 15.25 12.85
N THR A 14 -3.63 14.45 13.88
CA THR A 14 -2.64 14.24 14.95
C THR A 14 -2.28 12.77 15.03
N PHE A 15 -0.99 12.46 14.87
CA PHE A 15 -0.40 11.15 15.12
C PHE A 15 0.11 11.13 16.55
N HIS A 16 -0.43 10.22 17.35
CA HIS A 16 -0.04 10.06 18.75
C HIS A 16 0.55 8.67 18.97
N TYR A 17 1.82 8.65 19.41
CA TYR A 17 2.50 7.43 19.78
C TYR A 17 2.40 7.24 21.29
N ASP A 18 1.50 6.34 21.67
CA ASP A 18 1.31 5.93 23.06
C ASP A 18 2.46 5.01 23.47
N THR A 19 3.49 5.59 24.08
CA THR A 19 4.77 4.92 24.34
C THR A 19 5.12 5.00 25.83
N PRO A 20 5.68 3.93 26.42
CA PRO A 20 6.00 3.89 27.85
C PRO A 20 7.23 4.75 28.23
N ARG A 21 8.09 5.09 27.27
CA ARG A 21 9.28 5.93 27.48
C ARG A 21 9.35 7.01 26.40
N PRO A 22 10.02 8.15 26.69
CA PRO A 22 10.22 9.20 25.71
C PRO A 22 10.81 8.68 24.39
N VAL A 23 10.23 9.13 23.28
CA VAL A 23 10.70 8.77 21.94
C VAL A 23 12.02 9.49 21.63
N PRO A 24 13.08 8.78 21.20
CA PRO A 24 14.33 9.41 20.76
C PRO A 24 14.10 10.34 19.56
N ILE A 25 14.82 11.47 19.52
CA ILE A 25 14.71 12.47 18.43
C ILE A 25 14.83 11.84 17.05
N ARG A 26 15.76 10.89 16.87
CA ARG A 26 15.94 10.19 15.60
C ARG A 26 14.70 9.42 15.17
N GLU A 27 14.01 8.76 16.09
CA GLU A 27 12.80 8.00 15.79
C GLU A 27 11.63 8.93 15.46
N ALA A 28 11.54 10.09 16.12
CA ALA A 28 10.58 11.13 15.76
C ALA A 28 10.84 11.69 14.35
N ILE A 29 12.11 11.96 14.00
CA ILE A 29 12.47 12.40 12.64
C ILE A 29 12.12 11.32 11.60
N GLU A 30 12.44 10.06 11.87
CA GLU A 30 12.07 8.95 10.98
C GLU A 30 10.55 8.85 10.81
N SER A 31 9.78 9.08 11.89
CA SER A 31 8.33 9.10 11.85
C SER A 31 7.77 10.20 10.94
N LEU A 32 8.24 11.44 11.11
CA LEU A 32 7.85 12.57 10.25
C LEU A 32 8.16 12.32 8.78
N ILE A 33 9.34 11.75 8.47
CA ILE A 33 9.72 11.36 7.10
C ILE A 33 8.78 10.29 6.56
N GLY A 34 8.43 9.28 7.37
CA GLY A 34 7.47 8.25 7.00
C GLY A 34 6.10 8.85 6.69
N ILE A 35 5.61 9.73 7.56
CA ILE A 35 4.32 10.42 7.39
C ILE A 35 4.32 11.26 6.11
N GLU A 36 5.39 12.03 5.85
CA GLU A 36 5.53 12.80 4.61
C GLU A 36 5.40 11.91 3.36
N LYS A 37 6.09 10.76 3.35
CA LYS A 37 6.02 9.80 2.23
C LYS A 37 4.63 9.18 2.06
N LEU A 38 3.94 8.84 3.15
CA LEU A 38 2.56 8.35 3.09
C LEU A 38 1.64 9.43 2.49
N LEU A 39 1.74 10.66 3.00
CA LEU A 39 0.90 11.78 2.58
C LEU A 39 1.18 12.21 1.14
N ALA A 40 2.41 12.05 0.64
CA ALA A 40 2.77 12.31 -0.75
C ALA A 40 2.00 11.43 -1.75
N THR A 41 1.36 10.33 -1.29
CA THR A 41 0.50 9.51 -2.15
C THR A 41 -0.94 10.02 -2.27
N LEU A 42 -1.40 10.86 -1.33
CA LEU A 42 -2.78 11.34 -1.28
C LEU A 42 -3.25 11.95 -2.61
N PRO A 43 -2.49 12.79 -3.33
CA PRO A 43 -2.96 13.32 -4.61
C PRO A 43 -3.37 12.24 -5.59
N LYS A 44 -2.60 11.15 -5.69
CA LYS A 44 -2.86 10.05 -6.63
C LYS A 44 -4.04 9.21 -6.17
N VAL A 45 -4.09 8.88 -4.87
CA VAL A 45 -5.17 8.07 -4.30
C VAL A 45 -6.50 8.83 -4.37
N THR A 46 -6.53 10.10 -4.00
CA THR A 46 -7.73 10.95 -4.09
C THR A 46 -8.19 11.05 -5.54
N LYS A 47 -7.29 11.27 -6.51
CA LYS A 47 -7.62 11.27 -7.95
C LYS A 47 -8.31 9.98 -8.39
N LYS A 48 -7.81 8.83 -7.93
CA LYS A 48 -8.41 7.53 -8.21
C LYS A 48 -9.77 7.35 -7.56
N LEU A 49 -9.92 7.84 -6.33
CA LEU A 49 -11.14 7.70 -5.54
C LEU A 49 -12.31 8.52 -6.12
N ILE A 50 -12.09 9.81 -6.41
CA ILE A 50 -13.17 10.73 -6.79
C ILE A 50 -13.22 11.07 -8.29
N GLY A 51 -12.24 10.61 -9.07
CA GLY A 51 -12.16 10.88 -10.51
C GLY A 51 -11.99 12.36 -10.85
N PHE A 52 -11.34 13.13 -9.98
CA PHE A 52 -11.09 14.56 -10.13
C PHE A 52 -9.62 14.85 -9.85
N ASP A 53 -8.97 15.68 -10.66
CA ASP A 53 -7.51 15.85 -10.62
C ASP A 53 -7.02 17.30 -10.61
N ASP A 54 -7.93 18.26 -10.57
CA ASP A 54 -7.67 19.70 -10.62
C ASP A 54 -7.44 20.28 -9.21
N PHE A 55 -6.41 19.77 -8.55
CA PHE A 55 -5.95 20.23 -7.25
C PHE A 55 -4.46 19.92 -7.04
N THR A 56 -3.84 20.66 -6.12
CA THR A 56 -2.52 20.34 -5.55
C THR A 56 -2.69 20.02 -4.07
N VAL A 57 -1.82 19.19 -3.49
CA VAL A 57 -1.83 18.92 -2.05
C VAL A 57 -0.56 19.48 -1.44
N GLU A 58 -0.70 20.33 -0.43
CA GLU A 58 0.37 20.83 0.43
C GLU A 58 0.30 20.11 1.77
N ILE A 59 1.46 19.74 2.30
CA ILE A 59 1.60 19.05 3.58
C ILE A 59 2.49 19.92 4.47
N VAL A 60 2.04 20.18 5.70
CA VAL A 60 2.73 21.08 6.63
C VAL A 60 2.73 20.46 8.01
N ILE A 61 3.87 20.51 8.70
CA ILE A 61 3.93 20.18 10.13
C ILE A 61 3.44 21.39 10.91
N GLU A 62 2.38 21.21 11.70
CA GLU A 62 1.80 22.28 12.53
C GLU A 62 2.45 22.34 13.90
N ASP A 63 2.71 21.18 14.52
CA ASP A 63 3.20 21.10 15.89
C ASP A 63 3.85 19.73 16.19
N VAL A 64 4.84 19.70 17.09
CA VAL A 64 5.48 18.46 17.57
C VAL A 64 5.76 18.57 19.07
N HIS A 65 5.17 17.68 19.88
CA HIS A 65 5.38 17.63 21.33
C HIS A 65 6.12 16.36 21.76
N THR A 66 6.97 16.48 22.78
CA THR A 66 7.81 15.39 23.30
C THR A 66 7.34 14.92 24.68
N GLY A 67 7.47 13.61 24.93
CA GLY A 67 6.80 12.88 26.03
C GLY A 67 6.32 11.53 25.49
N SER A 68 5.01 11.27 25.52
CA SER A 68 4.41 10.57 24.38
C SER A 68 4.57 11.48 23.16
N LEU A 69 4.90 10.93 21.99
CA LEU A 69 5.15 11.74 20.80
C LEU A 69 3.80 12.12 20.18
N TRP A 70 3.59 13.42 19.99
CA TRP A 70 2.44 13.96 19.28
C TRP A 70 2.94 14.76 18.08
N GLU A 71 2.48 14.39 16.90
CA GLU A 71 2.84 15.04 15.64
C GLU A 71 1.55 15.54 14.98
N ARG A 72 1.41 16.86 14.87
CA ARG A 72 0.25 17.48 14.22
C ARG A 72 0.62 17.89 12.80
N ILE A 73 -0.15 17.41 11.84
CA ILE A 73 0.09 17.57 10.41
C ILE A 73 -1.14 18.20 9.76
N GLY A 74 -0.93 19.32 9.08
CA GLY A 74 -1.89 19.96 8.19
C GLY A 74 -1.76 19.42 6.77
N VAL A 75 -2.90 19.08 6.17
CA VAL A 75 -3.03 18.71 4.76
C VAL A 75 -3.98 19.69 4.10
N ARG A 76 -3.51 20.35 3.04
CA ARG A 76 -4.26 21.36 2.30
C ARG A 76 -4.40 20.96 0.85
N TYR A 77 -5.63 20.85 0.38
CA TYR A 77 -5.93 20.74 -1.05
C TYR A 77 -6.14 22.15 -1.60
N VAL A 78 -5.32 22.56 -2.57
CA VAL A 78 -5.33 23.89 -3.20
C VAL A 78 -5.99 23.80 -4.58
N PHE A 79 -6.96 24.69 -4.83
CA PHE A 79 -7.76 24.75 -6.05
C PHE A 79 -7.59 26.09 -6.77
N GLY A 80 -7.72 26.05 -8.10
CA GLY A 80 -7.65 27.25 -8.94
C GLY A 80 -8.90 28.14 -8.90
N SER A 81 -10.02 27.64 -8.39
CA SER A 81 -11.28 28.40 -8.24
C SER A 81 -12.19 27.80 -7.18
N GLU A 82 -13.20 28.57 -6.74
CA GLU A 82 -14.21 28.12 -5.78
C GLU A 82 -15.07 26.99 -6.34
N GLU A 83 -15.42 27.07 -7.62
CA GLU A 83 -16.25 26.06 -8.30
C GLU A 83 -15.57 24.69 -8.27
N LYS A 84 -14.25 24.65 -8.51
CA LYS A 84 -13.46 23.41 -8.45
C LYS A 84 -13.38 22.83 -7.05
N MET A 85 -13.21 23.69 -6.04
CA MET A 85 -13.22 23.28 -4.64
C MET A 85 -14.59 22.70 -4.26
N ASN A 86 -15.68 23.33 -4.68
CA ASN A 86 -17.04 22.83 -4.41
C ASN A 86 -17.31 21.51 -5.14
N GLU A 87 -16.88 21.37 -6.40
CA GLU A 87 -16.97 20.10 -7.13
C GLU A 87 -16.21 18.99 -6.41
N PHE A 88 -14.99 19.26 -5.94
CA PHE A 88 -14.21 18.33 -5.14
C PHE A 88 -14.96 17.90 -3.88
N ILE A 89 -15.46 18.86 -3.10
CA ILE A 89 -16.19 18.61 -1.86
C ILE A 89 -17.44 17.76 -2.14
N ASP A 90 -18.18 18.08 -3.19
CA ASP A 90 -19.41 17.36 -3.53
C ASP A 90 -19.14 15.93 -4.00
N ARG A 91 -18.04 15.69 -4.74
CA ARG A 91 -17.59 14.34 -5.07
C ARG A 91 -17.12 13.56 -3.86
N VAL A 92 -16.46 14.20 -2.89
CA VAL A 92 -16.07 13.53 -1.64
C VAL A 92 -17.31 13.13 -0.83
N LYS A 93 -18.31 14.02 -0.72
CA LYS A 93 -19.56 13.79 0.01
C LYS A 93 -20.36 12.58 -0.49
N THR A 94 -20.22 12.17 -1.76
CA THR A 94 -20.90 10.98 -2.27
C THR A 94 -20.32 9.69 -1.68
N ILE A 95 -19.08 9.73 -1.21
CA ILE A 95 -18.34 8.58 -0.67
C ILE A 95 -18.29 8.64 0.86
N MET A 96 -17.99 9.82 1.42
CA MET A 96 -17.80 10.01 2.86
C MET A 96 -17.94 11.48 3.29
N PRO A 97 -18.13 11.77 4.59
CA PRO A 97 -18.00 13.13 5.10
C PRO A 97 -16.64 13.74 4.72
N PRO A 98 -16.55 14.99 4.23
CA PRO A 98 -15.27 15.58 3.82
C PRO A 98 -14.17 15.54 4.90
N SER A 99 -14.55 15.74 6.17
CA SER A 99 -13.62 15.65 7.31
C SER A 99 -12.98 14.27 7.49
N ALA A 100 -13.62 13.22 6.96
CA ALA A 100 -13.14 11.84 7.00
C ALA A 100 -12.19 11.49 5.85
N LEU A 101 -12.04 12.35 4.83
CA LEU A 101 -11.24 12.05 3.65
C LEU A 101 -9.78 11.69 3.96
N VAL A 102 -9.01 12.65 4.44
CA VAL A 102 -7.59 12.43 4.69
C VAL A 102 -7.31 11.37 5.77
N PRO A 103 -8.03 11.25 6.91
CA PRO A 103 -7.69 10.25 7.92
C PRO A 103 -8.01 8.84 7.43
N VAL A 104 -9.12 8.65 6.71
CA VAL A 104 -9.45 7.37 6.06
C VAL A 104 -8.39 7.03 5.02
N LEU A 105 -7.96 7.99 4.19
CA LEU A 105 -6.90 7.74 3.21
C LEU A 105 -5.57 7.38 3.88
N VAL A 106 -5.12 8.14 4.89
CA VAL A 106 -3.90 7.86 5.65
C VAL A 106 -3.94 6.47 6.29
N ALA A 107 -5.04 6.15 6.98
CA ALA A 107 -5.27 4.84 7.56
C ALA A 107 -5.21 3.72 6.51
N SER A 108 -5.79 3.95 5.32
CA SER A 108 -5.81 2.97 4.23
C SER A 108 -4.43 2.76 3.60
N VAL A 109 -3.61 3.82 3.48
CA VAL A 109 -2.23 3.72 3.00
C VAL A 109 -1.36 2.99 4.05
N LEU A 110 -1.53 3.29 5.34
CA LEU A 110 -0.86 2.59 6.43
C LEU A 110 -1.23 1.11 6.48
N ALA A 111 -2.53 0.80 6.40
CA ALA A 111 -3.09 -0.54 6.29
C ALA A 111 -2.44 -1.32 5.14
N TYR A 112 -2.39 -0.70 3.97
CA TYR A 112 -1.81 -1.29 2.77
C TYR A 112 -0.31 -1.58 2.93
N GLY A 113 0.47 -0.60 3.40
CA GLY A 113 1.90 -0.78 3.64
C GLY A 113 2.18 -1.82 4.73
N GLY A 114 1.37 -1.86 5.79
CA GLY A 114 1.43 -2.87 6.83
C GLY A 114 1.19 -4.27 6.29
N TYR A 115 0.14 -4.45 5.50
CA TYR A 115 -0.16 -5.72 4.85
C TYR A 115 0.98 -6.19 3.93
N LEU A 116 1.55 -5.27 3.13
CA LEU A 116 2.71 -5.58 2.27
C LEU A 116 3.92 -6.09 3.05
N LEU A 117 4.08 -5.67 4.31
CA LEU A 117 5.19 -6.08 5.18
C LEU A 117 4.95 -7.40 5.90
N THR A 118 3.68 -7.75 6.16
CA THR A 118 3.32 -8.95 6.94
C THR A 118 2.88 -10.12 6.09
N ARG A 119 2.57 -9.89 4.80
CA ARG A 119 2.18 -10.98 3.90
C ARG A 119 3.37 -11.91 3.60
N PRO A 120 3.13 -13.21 3.33
CA PRO A 120 4.14 -14.09 2.77
C PRO A 120 4.74 -13.52 1.48
N SER A 121 6.00 -13.83 1.21
CA SER A 121 6.67 -13.46 -0.04
C SER A 121 7.40 -14.67 -0.62
N PRO A 122 7.11 -15.07 -1.88
CA PRO A 122 6.05 -14.54 -2.75
C PRO A 122 4.66 -14.78 -2.13
N GLY A 123 3.71 -13.87 -2.39
CA GLY A 123 2.36 -13.93 -1.80
C GLY A 123 1.29 -13.41 -2.75
N PRO A 124 0.00 -13.67 -2.44
CA PRO A 124 -1.09 -13.31 -3.33
C PRO A 124 -1.13 -11.81 -3.61
N THR A 125 -1.69 -11.46 -4.77
CA THR A 125 -2.01 -10.08 -5.11
C THR A 125 -2.90 -9.47 -4.02
N VAL A 126 -2.59 -8.25 -3.59
CA VAL A 126 -3.36 -7.58 -2.53
C VAL A 126 -4.79 -7.35 -2.99
N THR A 127 -5.75 -7.75 -2.18
CA THR A 127 -7.18 -7.60 -2.43
C THR A 127 -7.77 -6.44 -1.62
N VAL A 128 -8.97 -5.98 -2.01
CA VAL A 128 -9.73 -4.99 -1.24
C VAL A 128 -9.95 -5.48 0.20
N GLY A 129 -10.29 -6.75 0.38
CA GLY A 129 -10.54 -7.36 1.69
C GLY A 129 -9.33 -7.34 2.61
N ASP A 130 -8.11 -7.37 2.07
CA ASP A 130 -6.87 -7.31 2.85
C ASP A 130 -6.67 -5.94 3.52
N ILE A 131 -7.14 -4.86 2.87
CA ILE A 131 -7.03 -3.49 3.37
C ILE A 131 -8.20 -3.16 4.31
N THR A 132 -9.43 -3.55 3.95
CA THR A 132 -10.61 -3.23 4.78
C THR A 132 -10.61 -4.00 6.11
N ASN A 133 -9.97 -5.18 6.17
CA ASN A 133 -9.81 -5.98 7.39
C ASN A 133 -8.41 -5.83 8.04
N SER A 134 -7.69 -4.77 7.67
CA SER A 134 -6.27 -4.62 7.97
C SER A 134 -5.95 -4.34 9.43
N ILE A 135 -4.65 -4.17 9.68
CA ILE A 135 -4.02 -3.86 10.97
C ILE A 135 -4.48 -2.55 11.64
N VAL A 136 -5.26 -1.73 10.94
CA VAL A 136 -5.76 -0.46 11.46
C VAL A 136 -7.18 -0.67 11.94
N VAL A 137 -7.40 -0.47 13.25
CA VAL A 137 -8.70 -0.58 13.88
C VAL A 137 -9.39 0.79 13.89
N VAL A 138 -10.67 0.81 13.54
CA VAL A 138 -11.52 2.01 13.66
C VAL A 138 -11.80 2.27 15.14
N GLY A 139 -11.68 3.52 15.59
CA GLY A 139 -12.09 3.93 16.94
C GLY A 139 -13.62 3.83 17.17
N ASN A 140 -14.18 4.56 18.15
CA ASN A 140 -15.58 4.45 18.62
C ASN A 140 -16.72 4.75 17.59
N GLY A 141 -16.52 4.56 16.29
CA GLY A 141 -17.54 3.85 15.50
C GLY A 141 -18.19 4.56 14.32
N THR A 142 -17.53 5.46 13.59
CA THR A 142 -18.17 6.09 12.41
C THR A 142 -17.36 6.15 11.11
N GLN A 143 -16.04 5.88 11.11
CA GLN A 143 -15.22 5.98 9.91
C GLN A 143 -14.55 4.65 9.60
N THR A 144 -14.91 3.99 8.50
CA THR A 144 -14.29 2.74 8.06
C THR A 144 -13.55 2.93 6.74
N ILE A 145 -12.56 2.08 6.49
CA ILE A 145 -11.95 1.97 5.17
C ILE A 145 -12.97 1.29 4.26
N THR A 146 -13.56 2.05 3.33
CA THR A 146 -14.53 1.51 2.37
C THR A 146 -13.82 0.76 1.24
N SER A 147 -14.56 -0.10 0.54
CA SER A 147 -14.05 -0.83 -0.63
C SER A 147 -13.50 0.11 -1.70
N ASP A 148 -14.19 1.22 -1.97
CA ASP A 148 -13.77 2.21 -2.97
C ASP A 148 -12.44 2.86 -2.60
N VAL A 149 -12.23 3.15 -1.31
CA VAL A 149 -10.96 3.68 -0.81
C VAL A 149 -9.85 2.66 -0.94
N ALA A 150 -10.10 1.42 -0.50
CA ALA A 150 -9.13 0.34 -0.60
C ALA A 150 -8.72 0.10 -2.06
N GLU A 151 -9.67 0.09 -2.99
CA GLU A 151 -9.41 -0.03 -4.42
C GLU A 151 -8.60 1.17 -4.96
N ALA A 152 -8.94 2.39 -4.56
CA ALA A 152 -8.19 3.58 -4.94
C ALA A 152 -6.74 3.56 -4.42
N VAL A 153 -6.51 3.00 -3.23
CA VAL A 153 -5.16 2.79 -2.67
C VAL A 153 -4.39 1.73 -3.46
N ILE A 154 -4.98 0.56 -3.69
CA ILE A 154 -4.35 -0.55 -4.44
C ILE A 154 -3.96 -0.10 -5.85
N THR A 155 -4.83 0.64 -6.53
CA THR A 155 -4.65 1.06 -7.92
C THR A 155 -3.90 2.38 -8.08
N GLY A 156 -3.93 3.24 -7.05
CA GLY A 156 -3.27 4.54 -7.05
C GLY A 156 -1.80 4.51 -6.63
N ILE A 157 -1.43 3.55 -5.78
CA ILE A 157 -0.06 3.39 -5.28
C ILE A 157 0.74 2.49 -6.21
N ARG A 158 1.77 3.08 -6.82
CA ARG A 158 2.68 2.37 -7.73
C ARG A 158 3.90 1.80 -7.00
N ASN A 159 4.51 2.58 -6.12
CA ASN A 159 5.74 2.18 -5.44
C ASN A 159 5.42 1.48 -4.11
N LYS A 160 5.03 0.21 -4.19
CA LYS A 160 4.69 -0.62 -3.03
C LYS A 160 5.84 -0.70 -2.01
N LYS A 161 7.09 -0.73 -2.49
CA LYS A 161 8.28 -0.78 -1.62
C LYS A 161 8.46 0.50 -0.81
N GLU A 162 8.26 1.65 -1.44
CA GLU A 162 8.32 2.95 -0.76
C GLU A 162 7.24 3.06 0.31
N ILE A 163 6.02 2.59 0.04
CA ILE A 163 4.93 2.64 1.03
C ILE A 163 5.16 1.67 2.18
N ALA A 164 5.63 0.46 1.92
CA ALA A 164 6.05 -0.45 2.97
C ALA A 164 7.18 0.17 3.83
N GLY A 165 8.19 0.80 3.21
CA GLY A 165 9.23 1.52 3.94
C GLY A 165 8.70 2.68 4.77
N ALA A 166 7.81 3.49 4.20
CA ALA A 166 7.16 4.61 4.88
C ALA A 166 6.33 4.15 6.08
N THR A 167 5.64 3.01 5.98
CA THR A 167 4.91 2.41 7.12
C THR A 167 5.85 2.03 8.27
N ILE A 168 7.02 1.43 7.99
CA ILE A 168 8.02 1.14 9.03
C ILE A 168 8.51 2.43 9.69
N GLU A 169 8.83 3.44 8.88
CA GLU A 169 9.32 4.74 9.35
C GLU A 169 8.29 5.45 10.23
N THR A 170 7.03 5.52 9.79
CA THR A 170 5.92 6.10 10.58
C THR A 170 5.75 5.38 11.91
N LEU A 171 5.74 4.03 11.91
CA LEU A 171 5.53 3.24 13.13
C LEU A 171 6.77 3.16 14.03
N ARG A 172 7.94 3.68 13.60
CA ARG A 172 9.22 3.56 14.30
C ARG A 172 9.14 3.90 15.80
N PRO A 173 8.51 5.00 16.24
CA PRO A 173 8.41 5.34 17.66
C PRO A 173 7.72 4.27 18.52
N ALA A 174 6.71 3.60 17.96
CA ALA A 174 5.97 2.54 18.65
C ALA A 174 6.68 1.18 18.56
N MET A 175 7.40 0.89 17.47
CA MET A 175 8.01 -0.42 17.22
C MET A 175 9.10 -0.82 18.23
N ASN A 176 9.85 0.15 18.75
CA ASN A 176 10.99 -0.10 19.64
C ASN A 176 10.60 -0.16 21.13
N GLN A 177 9.30 -0.06 21.44
CA GLN A 177 8.81 0.01 22.80
C GLN A 177 7.62 -0.95 23.00
N PRO A 178 7.77 -2.02 23.82
CA PRO A 178 6.71 -3.01 24.03
C PRO A 178 5.40 -2.37 24.53
N GLY A 179 4.27 -2.80 23.97
CA GLY A 179 2.94 -2.31 24.36
C GLY A 179 2.53 -0.97 23.75
N SER A 180 3.35 -0.39 22.87
CA SER A 180 3.06 0.90 22.26
C SER A 180 2.12 0.80 21.06
N SER A 181 1.26 1.79 20.87
CA SER A 181 0.36 1.92 19.72
C SER A 181 0.52 3.27 19.02
N LEU A 182 -0.02 3.35 17.80
CA LEU A 182 -0.21 4.61 17.09
C LEU A 182 -1.71 4.90 17.04
N LYS A 183 -2.11 6.10 17.47
CA LYS A 183 -3.48 6.61 17.36
C LYS A 183 -3.50 7.81 16.43
N ILE A 184 -4.52 7.88 15.57
CA ILE A 184 -4.73 8.96 14.61
C ILE A 184 -6.03 9.66 14.95
N TYR A 185 -5.94 10.98 15.15
CA TYR A 185 -7.04 11.85 15.48
C TYR A 185 -7.34 12.81 14.33
N GLY A 186 -8.63 13.11 14.13
CA GLY A 186 -9.06 14.21 13.28
C GLY A 186 -9.08 15.53 14.05
N GLY A 187 -8.52 16.57 13.46
CA GLY A 187 -8.45 17.91 14.05
C GLY A 187 -7.27 18.12 15.00
N SER A 188 -7.27 19.27 15.66
CA SER A 188 -6.15 19.75 16.49
C SER A 188 -6.30 19.49 17.99
N ALA A 189 -7.47 19.03 18.45
CA ALA A 189 -7.75 18.86 19.87
C ALA A 189 -7.28 17.49 20.41
N GLN A 190 -6.59 17.50 21.56
CA GLN A 190 -6.24 16.28 22.32
C GLN A 190 -7.47 15.50 22.79
N ASP A 191 -8.64 16.16 22.84
CA ASP A 191 -9.93 15.57 23.21
C ASP A 191 -10.74 15.04 22.01
N SER A 192 -10.18 15.09 20.79
CA SER A 192 -10.81 14.47 19.63
C SER A 192 -10.93 12.96 19.82
N GLU A 193 -12.00 12.37 19.29
CA GLU A 193 -12.12 10.90 19.26
C GLU A 193 -11.03 10.29 18.36
N VAL A 194 -10.46 9.17 18.79
CA VAL A 194 -9.56 8.36 17.97
C VAL A 194 -10.33 7.93 16.73
N GLN A 195 -9.85 8.31 15.55
CA GLN A 195 -10.45 7.87 14.29
C GLN A 195 -9.92 6.49 13.91
N PHE A 196 -8.61 6.30 14.06
CA PHE A 196 -7.92 5.06 13.74
C PHE A 196 -6.83 4.74 14.76
N GLU A 197 -6.61 3.46 15.02
CA GLU A 197 -5.53 2.97 15.87
C GLU A 197 -4.81 1.81 15.19
N VAL A 198 -3.47 1.83 15.25
CA VAL A 198 -2.62 0.66 15.02
C VAL A 198 -2.24 0.11 16.39
N PRO A 199 -2.96 -0.91 16.91
CA PRO A 199 -2.75 -1.36 18.28
C PRO A 199 -1.41 -2.08 18.42
N ALA A 200 -0.91 -2.17 19.65
CA ALA A 200 0.40 -2.76 19.94
C ALA A 200 0.57 -4.21 19.41
N THR A 201 -0.53 -4.96 19.33
CA THR A 201 -0.56 -6.31 18.74
C THR A 201 -0.21 -6.31 17.26
N GLU A 202 -0.60 -5.29 16.52
CA GLU A 202 -0.34 -5.14 15.10
C GLU A 202 1.03 -4.51 14.84
N VAL A 203 1.41 -3.48 15.61
CA VAL A 203 2.77 -2.90 15.56
C VAL A 203 3.84 -3.98 15.70
N LYS A 204 3.62 -4.97 16.59
CA LYS A 204 4.55 -6.08 16.81
C LYS A 204 4.71 -7.03 15.61
N LYS A 205 3.72 -7.12 14.72
CA LYS A 205 3.81 -7.95 13.51
C LYS A 205 4.67 -7.30 12.42
N ILE A 206 4.80 -5.98 12.46
CA ILE A 206 5.58 -5.24 11.47
C ILE A 206 7.09 -5.51 11.68
N PRO A 207 7.82 -5.94 10.65
CA PRO A 207 9.26 -6.14 10.73
C PRO A 207 9.98 -4.80 10.96
N LYS A 208 10.99 -4.79 11.83
CA LYS A 208 11.76 -3.57 12.18
C LYS A 208 12.49 -2.95 11.01
N GLU A 209 12.85 -3.74 10.02
CA GLU A 209 13.54 -3.29 8.83
C GLU A 209 12.82 -3.85 7.62
N MET A 210 12.98 -3.17 6.49
CA MET A 210 12.42 -3.65 5.24
C MET A 210 13.00 -5.03 4.95
N PRO A 211 12.17 -6.08 4.79
CA PRO A 211 12.66 -7.39 4.43
C PRO A 211 13.56 -7.28 3.18
N HIS A 212 14.70 -7.97 3.20
CA HIS A 212 15.58 -8.03 2.03
C HIS A 212 14.94 -8.75 0.84
N THR A 213 13.84 -9.47 1.09
CA THR A 213 13.01 -10.11 0.08
C THR A 213 12.36 -9.06 -0.81
N ARG A 214 12.43 -9.27 -2.13
CA ARG A 214 11.70 -8.41 -3.08
C ARG A 214 10.21 -8.62 -2.83
N ILE A 215 9.42 -7.56 -2.97
CA ILE A 215 7.96 -7.68 -2.98
C ILE A 215 7.59 -8.44 -4.25
N GLU A 216 7.23 -9.71 -4.11
CA GLU A 216 6.77 -10.57 -5.20
C GLU A 216 5.27 -10.85 -5.04
N GLU A 217 4.57 -10.97 -6.17
CA GLU A 217 3.13 -11.21 -6.21
C GLU A 217 2.83 -12.47 -7.01
N THR A 218 1.92 -13.29 -6.50
CA THR A 218 1.40 -14.47 -7.19
C THR A 218 0.00 -14.21 -7.72
N ALA A 219 -0.27 -14.81 -8.88
CA ALA A 219 -1.59 -14.87 -9.49
C ALA A 219 -1.84 -16.27 -10.05
N ASP A 220 -2.94 -16.88 -9.63
CA ASP A 220 -3.37 -18.18 -10.14
C ASP A 220 -4.08 -17.99 -11.48
N LEU A 221 -3.54 -18.59 -12.53
CA LEU A 221 -4.08 -18.52 -13.88
C LEU A 221 -4.51 -19.92 -14.31
N LYS A 222 -5.81 -20.09 -14.53
CA LYS A 222 -6.40 -21.38 -14.88
C LYS A 222 -6.63 -21.50 -16.38
N HIS A 223 -6.40 -22.69 -16.91
CA HIS A 223 -6.58 -23.03 -18.33
C HIS A 223 -5.89 -22.09 -19.34
N VAL A 224 -4.65 -21.70 -19.06
CA VAL A 224 -3.88 -20.83 -19.95
C VAL A 224 -3.02 -21.62 -20.92
N ILE A 225 -2.78 -21.03 -22.09
CA ILE A 225 -1.89 -21.62 -23.09
C ILE A 225 -0.44 -21.23 -22.77
N VAL A 226 0.38 -22.23 -22.47
CA VAL A 226 1.82 -22.10 -22.23
C VAL A 226 2.57 -22.57 -23.47
N ASP A 227 3.57 -21.78 -23.88
CA ASP A 227 4.45 -22.02 -25.01
C ASP A 227 5.91 -22.01 -24.55
N VAL A 228 6.50 -23.20 -24.45
CA VAL A 228 7.87 -23.45 -23.99
C VAL A 228 8.86 -23.07 -25.09
N ARG A 229 9.77 -22.15 -24.76
CA ARG A 229 10.72 -21.53 -25.70
C ARG A 229 12.16 -21.99 -25.48
N ALA A 230 12.52 -22.40 -24.26
CA ALA A 230 13.80 -23.00 -23.92
C ALA A 230 13.54 -24.19 -22.99
N ILE A 231 14.31 -25.25 -23.19
CA ILE A 231 14.20 -26.53 -22.47
C ILE A 231 15.60 -26.91 -22.02
N ASP A 232 15.74 -27.29 -20.76
CA ASP A 232 16.94 -27.90 -20.19
C ASP A 232 16.51 -29.14 -19.39
N LEU A 233 16.55 -30.30 -20.04
CA LEU A 233 16.16 -31.57 -19.43
C LEU A 233 17.09 -31.97 -18.28
N ASP A 234 18.33 -31.46 -18.27
CA ASP A 234 19.32 -31.77 -17.24
C ASP A 234 19.13 -30.89 -15.99
N ASN A 235 18.45 -29.73 -16.12
CA ASN A 235 18.17 -28.82 -15.01
C ASN A 235 16.77 -28.18 -15.07
N PRO A 236 15.74 -28.88 -14.56
CA PRO A 236 14.36 -28.39 -14.53
C PRO A 236 14.19 -27.06 -13.81
N GLU A 237 15.00 -26.79 -12.78
CA GLU A 237 14.91 -25.58 -11.97
C GLU A 237 15.58 -24.34 -12.58
N LYS A 238 16.39 -24.46 -13.64
CA LYS A 238 17.20 -23.32 -14.13
C LYS A 238 17.19 -23.08 -15.63
N GLY A 239 16.75 -24.03 -16.45
CA GLY A 239 16.85 -23.87 -17.91
C GLY A 239 15.55 -23.95 -18.70
N TRP A 240 14.40 -24.07 -18.04
CA TRP A 240 13.10 -23.98 -18.71
C TRP A 240 12.61 -22.54 -18.77
N GLU A 241 12.31 -22.07 -19.98
CA GLU A 241 11.70 -20.76 -20.19
C GLU A 241 10.55 -20.90 -21.19
N GLY A 242 9.50 -20.13 -20.97
CA GLY A 242 8.41 -20.06 -21.94
C GLY A 242 7.61 -18.78 -21.82
N ARG A 243 6.43 -18.82 -22.41
CA ARG A 243 5.54 -17.68 -22.54
C ARG A 243 4.10 -18.13 -22.34
N ILE A 244 3.35 -17.36 -21.57
CA ILE A 244 1.89 -17.48 -21.50
C ILE A 244 1.30 -16.61 -22.63
N GLU A 245 0.35 -17.16 -23.38
CA GLU A 245 -0.35 -16.42 -24.43
C GLU A 245 -1.01 -15.15 -23.85
N GLY A 246 -0.76 -13.99 -24.46
CA GLY A 246 -1.21 -12.69 -23.94
C GLY A 246 -0.18 -11.93 -23.08
N LEU A 247 0.82 -12.60 -22.50
CA LEU A 247 1.94 -11.94 -21.82
C LEU A 247 3.11 -11.71 -22.78
N THR A 248 3.99 -10.76 -22.47
CA THR A 248 5.20 -10.48 -23.26
C THR A 248 6.45 -10.89 -22.48
N GLY A 249 7.49 -11.33 -23.19
CA GLY A 249 8.76 -11.78 -22.59
C GLY A 249 8.85 -13.29 -22.36
N ARG A 250 10.07 -13.75 -22.07
CA ARG A 250 10.35 -15.12 -21.60
C ARG A 250 10.31 -15.14 -20.08
N ILE A 251 9.65 -16.14 -19.54
CA ILE A 251 9.42 -16.31 -18.11
C ILE A 251 10.01 -17.67 -17.73
N LYS A 252 10.72 -17.71 -16.60
CA LYS A 252 11.25 -18.96 -16.05
C LYS A 252 10.11 -19.92 -15.74
N ILE A 253 10.22 -21.19 -16.12
CA ILE A 253 9.22 -22.21 -15.80
C ILE A 253 9.78 -23.10 -14.70
N GLU A 254 8.95 -23.37 -13.71
CA GLU A 254 9.12 -24.40 -12.70
C GLU A 254 7.91 -25.35 -12.81
N PHE A 255 8.10 -26.60 -12.44
CA PHE A 255 7.07 -27.64 -12.53
C PHE A 255 6.84 -28.23 -11.15
N GLU A 256 5.59 -28.60 -10.85
CA GLU A 256 5.32 -29.49 -9.72
C GLU A 256 5.93 -30.88 -9.97
N ASP A 257 6.27 -31.58 -8.88
CA ASP A 257 7.01 -32.84 -8.90
C ASP A 257 6.33 -33.98 -9.67
N ASP A 258 5.02 -33.88 -9.90
CA ASP A 258 4.19 -34.91 -10.54
C ASP A 258 4.00 -34.70 -12.06
N ILE A 259 4.60 -33.66 -12.65
CA ILE A 259 4.51 -33.38 -14.08
C ILE A 259 5.54 -34.18 -14.88
N ASP A 260 5.08 -34.86 -15.95
CA ASP A 260 5.94 -35.55 -16.90
C ASP A 260 6.68 -34.56 -17.83
N LEU A 261 7.95 -34.30 -17.52
CA LEU A 261 8.79 -33.37 -18.29
C LEU A 261 9.09 -33.85 -19.71
N GLU A 262 9.06 -35.16 -20.00
CA GLU A 262 9.26 -35.66 -21.36
C GLU A 262 8.05 -35.31 -22.25
N GLU A 263 6.84 -35.43 -21.70
CA GLU A 263 5.62 -35.05 -22.40
C GLU A 263 5.61 -33.54 -22.73
N VAL A 264 6.03 -32.72 -21.77
CA VAL A 264 6.15 -31.26 -21.94
C VAL A 264 7.17 -30.91 -23.03
N ALA A 265 8.35 -31.55 -23.02
CA ALA A 265 9.41 -31.30 -23.99
C ALA A 265 8.98 -31.63 -25.44
N ASN A 266 8.11 -32.63 -25.59
CA ASN A 266 7.59 -33.07 -26.89
C ASN A 266 6.46 -32.17 -27.41
N ARG A 267 5.50 -31.78 -26.56
CA ARG A 267 4.36 -30.94 -26.98
C ARG A 267 4.77 -29.49 -27.22
N ARG A 268 5.62 -28.92 -26.35
CA ARG A 268 6.08 -27.52 -26.30
C ARG A 268 5.00 -26.44 -26.17
N LYS A 269 3.77 -26.67 -26.63
CA LYS A 269 2.62 -25.79 -26.44
C LYS A 269 1.44 -26.59 -25.89
N PHE A 270 0.89 -26.19 -24.75
CA PHE A 270 -0.16 -26.93 -24.06
C PHE A 270 -1.04 -26.01 -23.20
N ASN A 271 -2.19 -26.52 -22.76
CA ASN A 271 -3.08 -25.83 -21.84
C ASN A 271 -2.74 -26.28 -20.42
N ALA A 272 -2.62 -25.33 -19.48
CA ALA A 272 -2.22 -25.59 -18.12
C ALA A 272 -2.83 -24.63 -17.10
N ASP A 273 -2.84 -25.09 -15.85
CA ASP A 273 -2.99 -24.22 -14.68
C ASP A 273 -1.59 -23.81 -14.21
N VAL A 274 -1.41 -22.51 -13.97
CA VAL A 274 -0.11 -21.95 -13.58
C VAL A 274 -0.23 -20.93 -12.45
N VAL A 275 0.73 -20.93 -11.54
CA VAL A 275 0.94 -19.85 -10.57
C VAL A 275 1.99 -18.90 -11.12
N LEU A 276 1.57 -17.72 -11.54
CA LEU A 276 2.47 -16.70 -12.06
C LEU A 276 3.05 -15.86 -10.93
N THR A 277 4.37 -15.91 -10.74
CA THR A 277 5.09 -15.02 -9.83
C THR A 277 5.65 -13.82 -10.60
N SER A 278 5.22 -12.64 -10.19
CA SER A 278 5.66 -11.36 -10.73
C SER A 278 6.41 -10.54 -9.68
N ARG A 279 7.35 -9.71 -10.11
CA ARG A 279 8.22 -8.92 -9.23
C ARG A 279 8.41 -7.52 -9.75
N TYR A 280 8.49 -6.59 -8.82
CA TYR A 280 8.77 -5.20 -9.11
C TYR A 280 10.27 -4.98 -9.37
N ARG A 281 10.59 -4.23 -10.43
CA ARG A 281 11.96 -3.81 -10.72
C ARG A 281 12.13 -2.32 -10.43
N GLY A 282 12.86 -2.00 -9.35
CA GLY A 282 13.13 -0.60 -8.98
C GLY A 282 11.85 0.15 -8.61
N SER A 283 11.56 1.25 -9.32
CA SER A 283 10.39 2.11 -9.14
C SER A 283 9.28 1.86 -10.18
N GLU A 284 9.33 0.75 -10.92
CA GLU A 284 8.29 0.43 -11.91
C GLU A 284 6.92 0.25 -11.25
N SER A 285 5.88 0.73 -11.93
CA SER A 285 4.50 0.72 -11.43
C SER A 285 3.77 -0.60 -11.56
N GLU A 286 4.25 -1.47 -12.45
CA GLU A 286 3.66 -2.77 -12.73
C GLU A 286 4.72 -3.85 -12.48
N PRO A 287 4.36 -4.94 -11.79
CA PRO A 287 5.28 -6.04 -11.58
C PRO A 287 5.46 -6.77 -12.91
N ARG A 288 6.69 -7.18 -13.21
CA ARG A 288 6.95 -7.97 -14.41
C ARG A 288 6.89 -9.45 -14.08
N PRO A 289 6.31 -10.27 -14.97
CA PRO A 289 6.42 -11.72 -14.89
C PRO A 289 7.86 -12.15 -14.68
N HIS A 290 8.08 -13.07 -13.75
CA HIS A 290 9.41 -13.58 -13.47
C HIS A 290 9.53 -15.08 -13.56
N SER A 291 8.67 -15.80 -12.84
CA SER A 291 8.57 -17.25 -12.90
C SER A 291 7.12 -17.66 -12.97
N MET A 292 6.86 -18.83 -13.55
CA MET A 292 5.58 -19.51 -13.48
C MET A 292 5.82 -20.92 -12.96
N LEU A 293 5.02 -21.35 -11.99
CA LEU A 293 4.92 -22.75 -11.58
C LEU A 293 3.78 -23.39 -12.35
N ILE A 294 4.03 -24.50 -13.06
CA ILE A 294 2.99 -25.28 -13.71
C ILE A 294 2.47 -26.30 -12.69
N GLU A 295 1.18 -26.22 -12.38
CA GLU A 295 0.50 -27.12 -11.43
C GLU A 295 -0.16 -28.29 -12.15
N LYS A 296 -0.68 -28.05 -13.36
CA LYS A 296 -1.45 -29.07 -14.08
C LYS A 296 -1.44 -28.83 -15.57
N ILE A 297 -1.38 -29.92 -16.35
CA ILE A 297 -1.43 -29.91 -17.81
C ILE A 297 -2.67 -30.67 -18.29
N TYR A 298 -3.30 -30.19 -19.37
CA TYR A 298 -4.48 -30.77 -20.02
C TYR A 298 -4.17 -31.35 -21.41
#